data_AF-A0A951X4Z5-F1
#
_entry.id   AF-A0A951X4Z5-F1
#
_cell.length_a   1.000
_cell.length_b   1.000
_cell.length_c   1.000
_cell.angle_alpha   90.00
_cell.angle_beta   90.00
_cell.angle_gamma   90.00
#
_symmetry.space_group_name_H-M   'P 1'
#
loop_
_entity.id
_entity.type
_entity.pdbx_description
1 polymer ?
#
loop_
_entity_poly.entity_id
_entity_poly.type
_entity_poly.pdbx_seq_one_letter_code
_entity_poly.pdbx_strand_id
1 'polypeptide(L)'
;MTVKVAEWREQVDFLPVSWQDWLAGALGFITLSGLIAGIGRLALGLEASTRLNDVYPWGIWIGFDFSLIAFAGSGFTMAAVVHILHLERFHVALRPAILTGLLGYTAVLLLLVLDLGRPDRF
;
A
#
# COMPACT_ATOMS: atom_id res chain seq x y z
N MET A 1 -35.42 -16.61 40.00
CA MET A 1 -34.19 -15.79 40.12
C MET A 1 -33.46 -15.84 38.78
N THR A 2 -33.96 -15.12 37.75
CA THR A 2 -33.47 -15.23 36.36
C THR A 2 -33.60 -13.90 35.59
N VAL A 3 -33.27 -12.79 36.24
CA VAL A 3 -33.23 -11.48 35.57
C VAL A 3 -31.89 -10.85 35.93
N LYS A 4 -30.94 -10.92 35.00
CA LYS A 4 -29.72 -10.10 35.01
C LYS A 4 -28.86 -10.24 33.76
N VAL A 5 -29.03 -11.26 32.92
CA VAL A 5 -28.17 -11.44 31.73
C VAL A 5 -28.62 -10.58 30.54
N ALA A 6 -29.92 -10.24 30.44
CA ALA A 6 -30.45 -9.46 29.31
C ALA A 6 -30.06 -7.97 29.34
N GLU A 7 -30.03 -7.34 30.53
CA GLU A 7 -29.76 -5.90 30.68
C GLU A 7 -28.34 -5.48 30.26
N TRP A 8 -27.35 -6.38 30.36
CA TRP A 8 -25.96 -6.05 30.00
C TRP A 8 -25.75 -5.91 28.49
N ARG A 9 -26.59 -6.52 27.65
CA ARG A 9 -26.43 -6.45 26.18
C ARG A 9 -26.99 -5.15 25.60
N GLU A 10 -27.97 -4.53 26.24
CA GLU A 10 -28.57 -3.27 25.79
C GLU A 10 -27.75 -2.04 26.20
N GLN A 11 -26.91 -2.15 27.23
CA GLN A 11 -26.08 -1.02 27.71
C GLN A 11 -24.77 -0.81 26.94
N VAL A 12 -24.37 -1.71 26.04
CA VAL A 12 -23.07 -1.64 25.33
C VAL A 12 -23.15 -1.04 23.92
N ASP A 13 -24.35 -0.67 23.45
CA ASP A 13 -24.57 -0.03 22.15
C ASP A 13 -24.59 1.51 22.24
N PHE A 14 -23.68 2.10 23.03
CA PHE A 14 -23.62 3.56 23.24
C PHE A 14 -23.01 4.33 22.05
N LEU A 15 -22.50 3.64 21.02
CA LEU A 15 -22.03 4.23 19.78
C LEU A 15 -22.50 3.36 18.60
N PRO A 16 -23.19 3.92 17.58
CA PRO A 16 -23.58 3.18 16.38
C PRO A 16 -22.35 3.00 15.46
N VAL A 17 -21.27 2.41 15.97
CA VAL A 17 -20.00 2.23 15.26
C VAL A 17 -19.83 0.74 14.96
N SER A 18 -20.03 0.39 13.70
CA SER A 18 -19.83 -0.95 13.17
C SER A 18 -18.34 -1.29 13.08
N TRP A 19 -18.01 -2.58 13.02
CA TRP A 19 -16.65 -3.04 12.69
C TRP A 19 -16.14 -2.48 11.35
N GLN A 20 -17.05 -2.20 10.41
CA GLN A 20 -16.71 -1.55 9.13
C GLN A 20 -16.25 -0.10 9.32
N ASP A 21 -16.82 0.61 10.30
CA ASP A 21 -16.45 1.99 10.60
C ASP A 21 -15.07 2.04 11.29
N TRP A 22 -14.76 1.04 12.11
CA TRP A 22 -13.41 0.85 12.65
C TRP A 22 -12.38 0.56 11.55
N LEU A 23 -12.71 -0.32 10.60
CA LEU A 23 -11.84 -0.60 9.45
C LEU A 23 -11.67 0.65 8.58
N ALA A 24 -12.75 1.36 8.27
CA ALA A 24 -12.71 2.59 7.48
C ALA A 24 -11.91 3.68 8.20
N GLY A 25 -12.08 3.83 9.51
CA GLY A 25 -11.31 4.76 10.34
C GLY A 25 -9.82 4.42 10.34
N ALA A 26 -9.47 3.14 10.49
CA ALA A 26 -8.09 2.69 10.46
C ALA A 26 -7.44 2.91 9.08
N LEU A 27 -8.13 2.54 7.99
CA LEU A 27 -7.66 2.76 6.62
C LEU A 27 -7.51 4.25 6.31
N GLY A 28 -8.46 5.08 6.75
CA GLY A 28 -8.41 6.53 6.62
C GLY A 28 -7.22 7.13 7.37
N PHE A 29 -6.99 6.69 8.60
CA PHE A 29 -5.85 7.13 9.41
C PHE A 29 -4.51 6.75 8.78
N ILE A 30 -4.35 5.50 8.31
CA ILE A 30 -3.13 5.04 7.63
C ILE A 30 -2.89 5.84 6.34
N THR A 31 -3.95 6.06 5.56
CA THR A 31 -3.85 6.85 4.31
C THR A 31 -3.43 8.28 4.60
N LEU A 32 -4.05 8.94 5.59
CA LEU A 32 -3.75 10.32 5.94
C LEU A 32 -2.33 10.47 6.50
N SER A 33 -1.91 9.57 7.38
CA SER A 33 -0.55 9.58 7.93
C SER A 33 0.50 9.34 6.85
N GLY A 34 0.25 8.42 5.91
CA GLY A 34 1.11 8.20 4.75
C GLY A 34 1.22 9.42 3.84
N LEU A 35 0.12 10.12 3.58
CA LEU A 35 0.11 11.37 2.82
C LEU A 35 0.90 12.48 3.53
N ILE A 36 0.68 12.67 4.83
CA ILE A 36 1.41 13.67 5.63
C ILE A 36 2.91 13.36 5.63
N ALA A 37 3.29 12.09 5.83
CA ALA A 37 4.68 11.66 5.79
C ALA A 37 5.32 11.87 4.41
N GLY A 38 4.60 11.56 3.32
CA GLY A 38 5.08 11.75 1.95
C GLY A 38 5.29 13.23 1.61
N ILE A 39 4.33 14.09 1.96
CA ILE A 39 4.46 15.55 1.78
C ILE A 39 5.60 16.10 2.66
N GLY A 40 5.66 15.69 3.92
CA GLY A 40 6.72 16.07 4.84
C GLY A 40 8.11 15.67 4.34
N ARG A 41 8.24 14.47 3.76
CA ARG A 41 9.49 14.00 3.14
C ARG A 41 9.90 14.89 1.96
N LEU A 42 8.97 15.28 1.10
CA LEU A 42 9.25 16.16 -0.04
C LEU A 42 9.62 17.58 0.38
N ALA A 43 9.01 18.09 1.46
CA ALA A 43 9.25 19.44 1.96
C ALA A 43 10.52 19.58 2.83
N LEU A 44 10.80 18.60 3.68
CA LEU A 44 11.92 18.63 4.64
C LEU A 44 13.22 18.06 4.06
N GLY A 45 13.16 17.41 2.89
CA GLY A 45 14.29 16.77 2.25
C GLY A 45 14.64 15.40 2.83
N LEU A 46 15.57 14.70 2.15
CA LEU A 46 15.94 13.32 2.45
C LEU A 46 16.63 13.16 3.81
N GLU A 47 17.57 14.05 4.14
CA GLU A 47 18.37 13.95 5.37
C GLU A 47 17.48 14.07 6.63
N ALA A 48 16.58 15.05 6.67
CA ALA A 48 15.73 15.29 7.84
C ALA A 48 14.63 14.22 8.04
N SER A 49 14.14 13.62 6.95
CA SER A 49 13.01 12.68 7.00
C SER A 49 13.43 11.20 7.09
N THR A 50 14.56 10.84 6.49
CA THR A 50 14.99 9.44 6.36
C THR A 50 16.38 9.17 6.93
N ARG A 51 17.08 10.23 7.37
CA ARG A 51 18.44 10.16 7.94
C ARG A 51 19.43 9.46 6.99
N LEU A 52 19.22 9.60 5.68
CA LEU A 52 20.16 9.19 4.64
C LEU A 52 21.39 10.09 4.70
N ASN A 53 22.55 9.50 4.38
CA ASN A 53 23.83 10.20 4.28
C ASN A 53 24.56 9.72 3.02
N ASP A 54 25.64 10.39 2.65
CA ASP A 54 26.40 10.09 1.43
C ASP A 54 27.02 8.68 1.40
N VAL A 55 27.10 8.01 2.56
CA VAL A 55 27.58 6.62 2.67
C VAL A 55 26.46 5.62 2.33
N TYR A 56 25.21 5.94 2.68
CA TYR A 56 24.04 5.12 2.41
C TYR A 56 22.95 5.97 1.73
N PRO A 57 23.11 6.31 0.45
CA PRO A 57 22.25 7.30 -0.22
C PRO A 57 20.85 6.79 -0.54
N TRP A 58 20.63 5.47 -0.57
CA TRP A 58 19.33 4.86 -0.94
C TRP A 58 18.60 4.18 0.23
N GLY A 59 19.33 3.85 1.30
CA GLY A 59 18.77 3.33 2.56
C GLY A 59 17.71 2.24 2.38
N ILE A 60 16.52 2.47 2.97
CA ILE A 60 15.40 1.52 2.94
C ILE A 60 14.62 1.55 1.61
N TRP A 61 14.73 2.61 0.82
CA TRP A 61 13.91 2.83 -0.37
C TRP A 61 14.17 1.80 -1.46
N ILE A 62 15.44 1.40 -1.63
CA ILE A 62 15.82 0.36 -2.61
C ILE A 62 15.15 -1.00 -2.33
N GLY A 63 14.95 -1.34 -1.06
CA GLY A 63 14.29 -2.59 -0.68
C GLY A 63 12.80 -2.60 -1.05
N PHE A 64 12.14 -1.45 -0.87
CA PHE A 64 10.76 -1.27 -1.31
C PHE A 64 10.64 -1.26 -2.83
N ASP A 65 11.56 -0.58 -3.52
CA ASP A 65 11.55 -0.51 -4.99
C ASP A 65 11.67 -1.91 -5.61
N PHE A 66 12.64 -2.72 -5.17
CA PHE A 66 12.77 -4.09 -5.65
C PHE A 66 11.54 -4.96 -5.36
N SER A 67 10.93 -4.79 -4.19
CA SER A 67 9.73 -5.55 -3.82
C SER A 67 8.52 -5.18 -4.69
N LEU A 68 8.33 -3.89 -4.96
CA LEU A 68 7.23 -3.38 -5.78
C LEU A 68 7.42 -3.71 -7.26
N ILE A 69 8.64 -3.64 -7.78
CA ILE A 69 8.96 -4.06 -9.16
C ILE A 69 8.66 -5.56 -9.35
N ALA A 70 9.07 -6.40 -8.39
CA ALA A 70 8.74 -7.83 -8.43
C ALA A 70 7.23 -8.07 -8.44
N PHE A 71 6.48 -7.29 -7.64
CA PHE A 71 5.02 -7.35 -7.60
C PHE A 71 4.39 -6.87 -8.93
N ALA A 72 4.93 -5.81 -9.53
CA ALA A 72 4.49 -5.28 -10.83
C ALA A 72 4.71 -6.31 -11.96
N GLY A 73 5.78 -7.10 -11.90
CA GLY A 73 6.07 -8.17 -12.85
C GLY A 73 5.05 -9.31 -12.88
N SER A 74 4.17 -9.43 -11.88
CA SER A 74 3.15 -10.48 -11.82
C SER A 74 2.17 -10.44 -13.00
N GLY A 75 1.82 -9.25 -13.48
CA GLY A 75 0.91 -9.06 -14.62
C GLY A 75 1.50 -9.57 -15.93
N PHE A 76 2.75 -9.21 -16.23
CA PHE A 76 3.45 -9.69 -17.43
C PHE A 76 3.73 -11.18 -17.37
N THR A 77 4.11 -11.70 -16.20
CA THR A 77 4.34 -13.12 -16.00
C THR A 77 3.06 -13.93 -16.21
N MET A 78 1.93 -13.49 -15.67
CA MET A 78 0.65 -14.17 -15.86
C MET A 78 0.16 -14.08 -17.31
N ALA A 79 0.38 -12.93 -17.97
CA ALA A 79 0.09 -12.79 -19.39
C ALA A 79 0.91 -13.76 -20.26
N ALA A 80 2.21 -13.93 -19.97
CA ALA A 80 3.06 -14.91 -20.62
C ALA A 80 2.60 -16.35 -20.39
N VAL A 81 2.24 -16.70 -19.15
CA VAL A 81 1.73 -18.04 -18.80
C VAL A 81 0.45 -18.39 -19.58
N VAL A 82 -0.49 -17.44 -19.68
CA VAL A 82 -1.76 -17.69 -20.38
C VAL A 82 -1.59 -17.68 -21.90
N HIS A 83 -0.87 -16.71 -22.47
CA HIS A 83 -0.82 -16.51 -23.93
C HIS A 83 0.36 -17.17 -24.63
N ILE A 84 1.52 -17.32 -23.97
CA ILE A 84 2.72 -17.95 -24.57
C ILE A 84 2.74 -19.43 -24.23
N LEU A 85 2.52 -19.79 -22.97
CA LEU A 85 2.52 -21.19 -22.52
C LEU A 85 1.15 -21.88 -22.73
N HIS A 86 0.15 -21.15 -23.24
CA HIS A 86 -1.20 -21.66 -23.54
C HIS A 86 -1.90 -22.36 -22.35
N LEU A 87 -1.59 -21.92 -21.12
CA LEU A 87 -2.18 -22.47 -19.90
C LEU A 87 -3.49 -21.78 -19.55
N GLU A 88 -4.56 -22.11 -20.29
CA GLU A 88 -5.88 -21.48 -20.17
C GLU A 88 -6.54 -21.61 -18.79
N ARG A 89 -6.10 -22.58 -17.96
CA ARG A 89 -6.58 -22.71 -16.57
C ARG A 89 -6.35 -21.46 -15.72
N PHE A 90 -5.37 -20.62 -16.08
CA PHE A 90 -5.04 -19.39 -15.36
C PHE A 90 -5.72 -18.15 -15.92
N HIS A 91 -6.61 -18.29 -16.91
CA HIS A 91 -7.31 -17.15 -17.52
C HIS A 91 -8.16 -16.36 -16.51
N VAL A 92 -8.71 -17.03 -15.49
CA VAL A 92 -9.44 -16.37 -14.39
C VAL A 92 -8.49 -15.50 -13.54
N ALA A 93 -7.25 -15.93 -13.35
CA ALA A 93 -6.24 -15.21 -12.59
C ALA A 93 -5.56 -14.09 -13.40
N LEU A 94 -5.71 -14.07 -14.72
CA LEU A 94 -5.08 -13.09 -15.60
C LEU A 94 -5.57 -11.66 -15.32
N ARG A 95 -6.88 -11.45 -15.21
CA ARG A 95 -7.48 -10.12 -14.98
C ARG A 95 -6.99 -9.48 -13.68
N PRO A 96 -7.07 -10.16 -12.51
CA PRO A 96 -6.52 -9.59 -11.29
C PRO A 96 -5.00 -9.41 -11.40
N ALA A 97 -4.24 -10.34 -12.00
CA ALA A 97 -2.79 -10.19 -12.13
C ALA A 97 -2.38 -8.97 -12.98
N ILE A 98 -3.09 -8.66 -14.07
CA ILE A 98 -2.82 -7.46 -14.86
C ILE A 98 -3.11 -6.19 -14.05
N LEU A 99 -4.21 -6.16 -13.30
CA LEU A 99 -4.54 -5.04 -12.40
C LEU A 99 -3.47 -4.88 -11.31
N THR A 100 -3.02 -5.99 -10.73
CA THR A 100 -1.92 -6.03 -9.76
C THR A 100 -0.64 -5.49 -10.38
N GLY A 101 -0.33 -5.86 -11.62
CA GLY A 101 0.81 -5.32 -12.37
C GLY A 101 0.73 -3.82 -12.57
N LEU A 102 -0.43 -3.31 -13.01
CA LEU A 102 -0.66 -1.87 -13.21
C LEU A 102 -0.54 -1.08 -11.90
N LEU A 103 -1.13 -1.59 -10.82
CA LEU A 103 -1.05 -0.98 -9.50
C LEU A 103 0.39 -0.99 -8.97
N GLY A 104 1.12 -2.10 -9.18
CA GLY A 104 2.53 -2.21 -8.87
C GLY A 104 3.37 -1.16 -9.60
N TYR A 105 3.20 -1.01 -10.92
CA TYR A 105 3.91 0.02 -11.68
C TYR A 105 3.60 1.44 -11.22
N THR A 106 2.33 1.72 -10.94
CA THR A 106 1.93 3.03 -10.39
C THR A 106 2.59 3.28 -9.03
N ALA A 107 2.63 2.26 -8.17
CA ALA A 107 3.27 2.34 -6.86
C ALA A 107 4.79 2.58 -6.96
N VAL A 108 5.48 1.91 -7.89
CA VAL A 108 6.91 2.13 -8.17
C VAL A 108 7.16 3.58 -8.60
N LEU A 109 6.34 4.11 -9.51
CA LEU A 109 6.48 5.51 -9.96
C LEU A 109 6.31 6.51 -8.82
N LEU A 110 5.31 6.30 -7.97
CA LEU A 110 5.11 7.12 -6.78
C LEU A 110 6.26 6.99 -5.78
N LEU A 111 6.76 5.78 -5.57
CA LEU A 111 7.91 5.53 -4.73
C LEU A 111 9.15 6.25 -5.24
N LEU A 112 9.42 6.22 -6.54
CA LEU A 112 10.55 6.94 -7.15
C LEU A 112 10.45 8.44 -6.90
N VAL A 113 9.27 9.05 -7.09
CA VAL A 113 9.08 10.47 -6.75
C VAL A 113 9.36 10.76 -5.28
N LEU A 114 9.00 9.82 -4.39
CA LEU A 114 9.27 9.87 -2.95
C LEU A 114 10.67 9.41 -2.54
N ASP A 115 11.48 8.85 -3.44
CA ASP A 115 12.88 8.48 -3.18
C ASP A 115 13.83 9.56 -3.72
N LEU A 116 13.44 10.26 -4.79
CA LEU A 116 14.20 11.37 -5.36
C LEU A 116 14.23 12.60 -4.47
N GLY A 117 15.42 13.05 -4.06
CA GLY A 117 15.57 14.20 -3.16
C GLY A 117 15.19 15.55 -3.77
N ARG A 118 15.18 15.65 -5.11
CA ARG A 118 14.79 16.86 -5.87
C ARG A 118 14.04 16.48 -7.15
N PRO A 119 12.75 16.14 -7.06
CA PRO A 119 11.94 15.78 -8.23
C PRO A 119 11.70 16.97 -9.18
N ASP A 120 12.00 18.20 -8.75
CA ASP A 120 11.89 19.44 -9.52
C ASP A 120 12.98 19.63 -10.59
N ARG A 121 14.02 18.79 -10.59
CA ARG A 121 15.20 18.93 -11.48
C ARG A 121 15.35 17.81 -12.51
N PHE A 122 14.24 17.16 -12.87
CA PHE A 122 14.20 16.19 -13.96
C PHE A 122 14.52 16.81 -15.31
#